data_AF-A0A2V8YIQ1-F1
#
_entry.id   AF-A0A2V8YIQ1-F1
#
_cell.length_a   1.000
_cell.length_b   1.000
_cell.length_c   1.000
_cell.angle_alpha   90.00
_cell.angle_beta   90.00
_cell.angle_gamma   90.00
#
_symmetry.space_group_name_H-M   'P 1'
#
loop_
_entity.id
_entity.type
_entity.pdbx_description
1 polymer ?
#
loop_
_entity_poly.entity_id
_entity_poly.type
_entity_poly.pdbx_seq_one_letter_code
_entity_poly.pdbx_strand_id
1 'polypeptide(L)' 'MSARYMLDTNICIYLRRNRPPEVTARFRQMQHGDAVLSVITYGELLYGAERSQQ' A
#
# COMPACT_ATOMS: atom_id res chain seq x y z
N MET A 1 7.63 -10.35 15.45
CA MET A 1 6.50 -10.04 14.55
C MET A 1 6.78 -10.70 13.21
N SER A 2 5.84 -11.51 12.70
CA SER A 2 5.94 -12.08 11.36
C SER A 2 5.00 -11.32 10.46
N ALA A 3 5.49 -10.78 9.35
CA ALA A 3 4.62 -10.18 8.35
C ALA A 3 3.63 -11.22 7.83
N ARG A 4 2.34 -10.87 7.80
CA ARG A 4 1.28 -11.75 7.32
C ARG A 4 0.87 -11.43 5.88
N TYR A 5 1.02 -10.17 5.48
CA TYR A 5 0.62 -9.67 4.17
C TYR A 5 1.75 -8.85 3.55
N MET A 6 2.00 -9.07 2.27
CA MET A 6 2.85 -8.21 1.45
C MET A 6 1.95 -7.40 0.52
N LEU A 7 2.01 -6.08 0.62
CA LEU A 7 1.20 -5.18 -0.19
C LEU A 7 1.77 -5.10 -1.60
N ASP A 8 0.89 -5.17 -2.60
CA ASP A 8 1.22 -4.88 -3.99
C ASP A 8 0.92 -3.39 -4.31
N THR A 9 1.33 -2.97 -5.52
CA THR A 9 1.09 -1.61 -6.03
C THR A 9 -0.41 -1.27 -6.09
N ASN A 10 -1.27 -2.23 -6.48
CA ASN A 10 -2.70 -2.02 -6.65
C ASN A 10 -3.40 -1.73 -5.31
N ILE A 11 -3.07 -2.49 -4.27
CA ILE A 11 -3.56 -2.28 -2.91
C ILE A 11 -3.10 -0.92 -2.39
N CYS A 12 -1.84 -0.53 -2.61
CA CYS A 12 -1.38 0.81 -2.27
C CYS A 12 -2.17 1.91 -2.99
N ILE A 13 -2.51 1.73 -4.26
CA ILE A 13 -3.36 2.65 -5.02
C ILE A 13 -4.79 2.69 -4.47
N TYR A 14 -5.38 1.54 -4.12
CA TYR A 14 -6.72 1.46 -3.54
C TYR A 14 -6.80 2.15 -2.18
N LEU A 15 -5.79 1.95 -1.33
CA LEU A 15 -5.66 2.65 -0.05
C LEU A 15 -5.56 4.17 -0.26
N ARG A 16 -4.71 4.63 -1.19
CA ARG A 16 -4.59 6.06 -1.52
C ARG A 16 -5.90 6.66 -2.01
N ARG A 17 -6.64 5.94 -2.85
CA ARG A 17 -7.92 6.39 -3.44
C ARG A 17 -9.12 6.17 -2.51
N ASN A 18 -8.93 5.47 -1.39
CA ASN A 18 -9.98 5.00 -0.50
C ASN A 18 -11.13 4.28 -1.25
N ARG A 19 -10.78 3.51 -2.31
CA ARG A 19 -11.73 2.77 -3.14
C ARG A 19 -11.11 1.44 -3.60
N PRO A 20 -11.77 0.29 -3.34
CA PRO A 20 -13.04 0.16 -2.60
C PRO A 20 -12.84 0.36 -1.09
N PRO A 21 -13.85 0.88 -0.36
CA PRO A 21 -13.71 1.23 1.07
C PRO A 21 -13.41 0.02 1.97
N GLU A 22 -13.78 -1.19 1.56
CA GLU A 22 -13.46 -2.44 2.25
C GLU A 22 -11.95 -2.68 2.41
N VAL A 23 -11.13 -2.26 1.44
CA VAL A 23 -9.67 -2.41 1.51
C VAL A 23 -9.11 -1.55 2.63
N THR A 24 -9.53 -0.28 2.71
CA THR A 24 -9.15 0.62 3.79
C THR A 24 -9.67 0.14 5.15
N ALA A 25 -10.91 -0.36 5.21
CA ALA A 25 -11.49 -0.87 6.45
C ALA A 25 -10.68 -2.06 6.98
N ARG A 26 -10.32 -3.01 6.11
CA ARG A 26 -9.49 -4.16 6.48
C ARG A 26 -8.08 -3.74 6.89
N PHE A 27 -7.47 -2.81 6.17
CA PHE A 27 -6.14 -2.31 6.50
C PHE A 27 -6.09 -1.63 7.88
N ARG A 28 -7.13 -0.87 8.25
CA ARG A 28 -7.24 -0.22 9.57
C ARG A 28 -7.37 -1.20 10.74
N GLN A 29 -7.78 -2.44 10.50
CA GLN A 29 -7.88 -3.48 11.53
C GLN A 29 -6.56 -4.23 11.75
N MET A 30 -5.56 -4.03 10.89
CA MET A 30 -4.26 -4.70 10.99
C MET A 30 -3.40 -4.06 12.09
N GLN A 31 -2.60 -4.88 12.76
CA GLN A 31 -1.59 -4.39 13.70
C GLN A 31 -0.32 -3.96 12.96
N HIS A 32 0.48 -3.10 13.58
CA HIS A 32 1.79 -2.76 13.04
C HIS A 32 2.64 -4.02 12.85
N GLY A 33 3.20 -4.18 11.65
CA GLY A 33 3.99 -5.35 11.26
C GLY A 33 3.18 -6.46 10.57
N ASP A 34 1.85 -6.42 10.55
CA ASP A 34 1.03 -7.41 9.83
C ASP A 34 1.15 -7.26 8.31
N ALA A 35 1.29 -6.02 7.84
CA ALA A 35 1.46 -5.68 6.44
C ALA A 35 2.83 -5.06 6.18
N VAL A 36 3.51 -5.54 5.14
CA VAL A 36 4.81 -5.02 4.68
C VAL A 36 4.72 -4.63 3.21
N LEU A 37 5.62 -3.76 2.78
CA LEU A 37 5.75 -3.33 1.39
C LEU A 37 7.14 -3.71 0.88
N SER A 38 7.23 -4.22 -0.34
CA SER A 38 8.52 -4.41 -1.01
C SER A 38 9.24 -3.08 -1.16
N VAL A 39 10.56 -3.06 -0.93
CA VAL A 39 11.38 -1.89 -1.25
C VAL A 39 11.34 -1.54 -2.75
N ILE A 40 11.17 -2.56 -3.62
CA ILE A 40 11.05 -2.37 -5.07
C ILE A 40 9.73 -1.65 -5.40
N THR A 41 8.60 -2.17 -4.89
CA THR A 41 7.28 -1.56 -5.07
C THR A 41 7.23 -0.14 -4.50
N TYR A 42 7.89 0.10 -3.37
CA TYR A 42 8.02 1.44 -2.81
C TYR A 42 8.75 2.40 -3.78
N GLY A 43 9.85 1.96 -4.38
CA GLY A 43 10.58 2.73 -5.39
C GLY A 43 9.75 3.05 -6.63
N GLU A 44 9.01 2.08 -7.16
CA GLU A 44 8.11 2.28 -8.31
C GLU A 44 7.00 3.30 -8.01
N LEU A 45 6.39 3.21 -6.82
CA LEU A 45 5.36 4.14 -6.38
C LEU A 45 5.90 5.56 -6.22
N LEU A 46 7.09 5.70 -5.64
CA LEU A 46 7.76 7.00 -5.49
C LEU A 46 8.05 7.62 -6.86
N TYR A 47 8.64 6.84 -7.76
CA TYR A 47 8.92 7.29 -9.12
C TYR A 47 7.64 7.74 -9.86
N GLY A 48 6.57 6.95 -9.78
CA GLY A 48 5.29 7.30 -10.37
C GLY A 48 4.64 8.55 -9.76
N ALA A 49 4.81 8.78 -8.46
CA ALA A 49 4.31 9.97 -7.78
C ALA A 49 5.03 11.25 -8.24
N GLU A 50 6.37 11.20 -8.33
CA GLU A 50 7.19 12.32 -8.82
C GLU A 50 6.83 12.72 -10.25
N ARG A 51 6.62 11.75 -11.15
CA ARG A 51 6.24 12.05 -12.55
C ARG A 51 4.81 12.55 -12.73
N SER A 52 3.91 12.23 -11.79
CA SER A 52 2.52 12.70 -11.85
C SER A 52 2.36 14.17 -11.44
N GLN A 53 3.41 14.80 -10.90
CA GLN A 53 3.42 16.23 -10.53
C GLN A 53 4.02 17.16 -11.61
N GLN A 54 4.29 16.63 -12.81
CA GLN A 54 4.62 17.40 -14.01
C GLN A 54 3.41 17.49 -14.94
#